data_AF-A0A6I4RET2-F1
#
_entry.id   AF-A0A6I4RET2-F1
#
_cell.length_a   1.000
_cell.length_b   1.000
_cell.length_c   1.000
_cell.angle_alpha   90.00
_cell.angle_beta   90.00
_cell.angle_gamma   90.00
#
_symmetry.space_group_name_H-M   'P 1'
#
loop_
_entity.id
_entity.type
_entity.pdbx_description
1 polymer ?
#
loop_
_entity_poly.entity_id
_entity_poly.type
_entity_poly.pdbx_seq_one_letter_code
_entity_poly.pdbx_strand_id
1 'polypeptide(L)'
;MFESALPHIKKYYPLLIIWGFLFWISPFFLPDELTITTQNHLGWGYVVILFILPIVGALSFPFSLYFKEKKWMLPSLMLLLAFPISIALQIFLIFFV
;
A
#
# COMPACT_ATOMS: atom_id res chain seq x y z
N MET A 1 14.12 25.74 2.38
CA MET A 1 13.38 25.01 3.43
C MET A 1 13.13 23.55 3.07
N PHE A 2 12.79 23.22 1.81
CA PHE A 2 12.60 21.82 1.37
C PHE A 2 13.93 21.05 1.25
N GLU A 3 15.01 21.72 0.85
CA GLU A 3 16.33 21.10 0.65
C GLU A 3 16.96 20.57 1.94
N SER A 4 16.73 21.22 3.08
CA SER A 4 17.21 20.74 4.39
C SER A 4 16.44 19.52 4.90
N ALA A 5 15.23 19.28 4.39
CA ALA A 5 14.41 18.12 4.73
C ALA A 5 14.72 16.88 3.89
N LEU A 6 15.29 17.04 2.68
CA LEU A 6 15.63 15.94 1.77
C LEU A 6 16.44 14.79 2.42
N PRO A 7 17.48 15.03 3.24
CA PRO A 7 18.23 13.96 3.88
C PRO A 7 17.37 13.13 4.86
N HIS A 8 16.46 13.81 5.56
CA HIS A 8 15.52 13.17 6.49
C HIS A 8 14.48 12.35 5.72
N ILE A 9 13.89 12.94 4.68
CA ILE A 9 12.93 12.24 3.81
C ILE A 9 13.58 10.98 3.23
N LYS A 10 14.81 11.08 2.70
CA LYS A 10 15.55 9.93 2.15
C LYS A 10 15.71 8.79 3.17
N LYS A 11 15.93 9.13 4.45
CA LYS A 11 16.10 8.15 5.53
C LYS A 11 14.78 7.47 5.92
N TYR A 12 13.66 8.21 5.94
CA TYR A 12 12.39 7.74 6.51
C TYR A 12 11.35 7.28 5.47
N TYR A 13 11.43 7.69 4.20
CA TYR A 13 10.48 7.20 3.19
C TYR A 13 10.48 5.67 2.99
N PRO A 14 11.59 4.93 3.16
CA PRO A 14 11.55 3.47 3.06
C PRO A 14 10.75 2.82 4.20
N LEU A 15 10.78 3.43 5.38
CA LEU A 15 9.93 3.01 6.50
C LEU A 15 8.46 3.16 6.13
N LEU A 16 8.06 4.23 5.44
CA LEU A 16 6.71 4.43 4.95
C LEU A 16 6.24 3.26 4.06
N ILE A 17 7.13 2.77 3.18
CA ILE A 17 6.86 1.61 2.33
C ILE A 17 6.66 0.36 3.18
N ILE A 18 7.56 0.10 4.13
CA ILE A 18 7.47 -1.07 5.03
C ILE A 18 6.14 -1.06 5.80
N TRP A 19 5.76 0.09 6.38
CA TRP A 19 4.47 0.25 7.04
C TRP A 19 3.30 0.03 6.09
N GLY A 20 3.38 0.53 4.85
CA GLY A 20 2.40 0.26 3.81
C GLY A 20 2.17 -1.24 3.60
N PHE A 21 3.23 -2.04 3.48
CA PHE A 21 3.09 -3.49 3.34
C PHE A 21 2.53 -4.16 4.60
N LEU A 22 2.90 -3.70 5.80
CA LEU A 22 2.29 -4.21 7.05
C LEU A 22 0.79 -3.93 7.09
N PHE A 23 0.38 -2.72 6.70
CA PHE A 23 -1.04 -2.39 6.57
C PHE A 23 -1.71 -3.25 5.51
N TRP A 24 -1.07 -3.50 4.37
CA TRP A 24 -1.65 -4.33 3.32
C TRP A 24 -1.90 -5.77 3.77
N ILE A 25 -1.04 -6.34 4.61
CA ILE A 25 -1.18 -7.71 5.13
C ILE A 25 -2.17 -7.76 6.31
N SER A 26 -2.33 -6.66 7.06
CA SER A 26 -3.18 -6.64 8.27
C SER A 26 -4.61 -7.18 8.11
N PRO A 27 -5.34 -6.96 7.00
CA PRO A 27 -6.70 -7.47 6.84
C PRO A 27 -6.76 -8.99 6.70
N PHE A 28 -5.67 -9.63 6.26
CA PHE A 28 -5.59 -11.10 6.18
C PHE A 28 -5.52 -11.77 7.56
N PHE A 29 -5.18 -11.02 8.61
CA PHE A 29 -5.22 -11.51 9.99
C PHE A 29 -6.56 -11.24 10.68
N LEU A 30 -7.47 -10.50 10.04
CA LEU A 30 -8.75 -10.07 10.61
C LEU A 30 -9.91 -10.68 9.79
N PRO A 31 -10.47 -11.82 10.23
CA PRO A 31 -11.37 -12.65 9.42
C PRO A 31 -12.67 -11.95 8.97
N ASP A 32 -13.13 -10.95 9.74
CA ASP A 32 -14.37 -10.22 9.45
C ASP A 32 -14.18 -8.94 8.61
N GLU A 33 -12.94 -8.57 8.26
CA GLU A 33 -12.65 -7.27 7.64
C GLU A 33 -12.31 -7.31 6.15
N LEU A 34 -12.32 -8.51 5.57
CA LEU A 34 -12.19 -8.77 4.13
C LEU A 34 -13.54 -8.84 3.39
N THR A 35 -14.65 -8.94 4.12
CA THR A 35 -15.99 -9.08 3.55
C THR A 35 -16.70 -7.73 3.46
N ILE A 36 -17.38 -7.48 2.33
CA ILE A 36 -18.25 -6.29 2.09
C ILE A 36 -19.56 -6.40 2.91
N THR A 37 -19.66 -7.32 3.86
CA THR A 37 -20.87 -7.57 4.62
C THR A 37 -20.92 -6.68 5.85
N THR A 38 -21.31 -5.43 5.64
CA THR A 38 -22.47 -4.85 6.33
C THR A 38 -22.72 -3.45 5.77
N GLN A 39 -23.98 -3.16 5.49
CA GLN A 39 -24.49 -1.99 4.76
C GLN A 39 -24.14 -0.62 5.39
N ASN A 40 -23.33 -0.55 6.46
CA ASN A 40 -22.99 0.68 7.20
C ASN A 40 -21.49 0.87 7.52
N HIS A 41 -20.60 -0.10 7.25
CA HIS A 41 -19.17 0.02 7.57
C HIS A 41 -18.28 -0.53 6.45
N LEU A 42 -17.29 0.26 6.02
CA LEU A 42 -16.23 -0.24 5.14
C LEU A 42 -15.30 -1.12 6.00
N GLY A 43 -15.18 -2.41 5.65
CA GLY A 43 -14.20 -3.30 6.28
C GLY A 43 -12.80 -2.70 6.19
N TRP A 44 -12.00 -2.85 7.24
CA TRP A 44 -10.64 -2.32 7.30
C TRP A 44 -9.79 -2.69 6.08
N GLY A 45 -9.96 -3.90 5.53
CA GLY A 45 -9.26 -4.28 4.29
C GLY A 45 -9.57 -3.36 3.12
N TYR A 46 -10.82 -2.93 3.00
CA TYR A 46 -11.23 -1.96 1.99
C TYR A 46 -10.65 -0.58 2.26
N VAL A 47 -10.68 -0.12 3.52
CA VAL A 47 -10.09 1.17 3.94
C VAL A 47 -8.60 1.21 3.62
N VAL A 48 -7.88 0.15 3.97
CA VAL A 48 -6.45 0.00 3.70
C VAL A 48 -6.19 0.02 2.21
N ILE A 49 -6.85 -0.85 1.45
CA ILE A 49 -6.52 -1.08 0.03
C ILE A 49 -6.89 0.13 -0.85
N LEU A 50 -8.00 0.83 -0.55
CA LEU A 50 -8.44 1.96 -1.36
C LEU A 50 -7.91 3.32 -0.96
N PHE A 51 -7.62 3.53 0.33
CA PHE A 51 -7.23 4.85 0.81
C PHE A 51 -5.78 4.83 1.29
N ILE A 52 -5.43 3.95 2.21
CA ILE A 52 -4.11 3.98 2.87
C ILE A 52 -2.99 3.63 1.88
N LEU A 53 -3.09 2.49 1.17
CA LEU A 53 -2.02 2.03 0.28
C LEU A 53 -1.78 2.94 -0.92
N PRO A 54 -2.82 3.48 -1.61
CA PRO A 54 -2.60 4.42 -2.70
C PRO A 54 -1.96 5.72 -2.24
N ILE A 55 -2.32 6.24 -1.05
CA ILE A 55 -1.69 7.44 -0.47
C ILE A 55 -0.22 7.16 -0.14
N VAL A 56 0.08 6.05 0.53
CA VAL A 56 1.46 5.65 0.85
C VAL A 56 2.28 5.44 -0.42
N GLY A 57 1.72 4.78 -1.42
CA GLY A 57 2.32 4.60 -2.74
C GLY A 57 2.58 5.92 -3.46
N ALA A 58 1.59 6.83 -3.49
CA ALA A 58 1.70 8.13 -4.14
C ALA A 58 2.72 9.06 -3.47
N LEU A 59 2.95 8.90 -2.17
CA LEU A 59 4.00 9.61 -1.45
C LEU A 59 5.37 8.96 -1.67
N SER A 60 5.47 7.63 -1.56
CA SER A 60 6.76 6.93 -1.61
C SER A 60 7.34 6.76 -3.01
N PHE A 61 6.50 6.61 -4.05
CA PHE A 61 6.94 6.36 -5.42
C PHE A 61 7.71 7.55 -6.02
N PRO A 62 7.24 8.82 -5.94
CA PRO A 62 8.00 9.97 -6.40
C PRO A 62 9.34 10.13 -5.67
N PHE A 63 9.39 9.84 -4.36
CA PHE A 63 10.66 9.88 -3.62
C PHE A 63 11.63 8.78 -4.08
N SER A 64 11.13 7.57 -4.35
CA SER A 64 11.97 6.49 -4.88
C SER A 64 12.58 6.84 -6.25
N LEU A 65 11.80 7.52 -7.12
CA LEU A 65 12.26 8.04 -8.41
C LEU A 65 13.27 9.17 -8.23
N TYR A 66 12.96 10.15 -7.37
CA TYR A 66 13.80 11.32 -7.12
C TYR A 66 15.18 10.92 -6.57
N PHE A 67 15.23 10.00 -5.61
CA PHE A 67 16.49 9.52 -5.03
C PHE A 67 17.18 8.42 -5.86
N LYS A 68 16.58 7.99 -6.98
CA LYS A 68 17.07 6.92 -7.88
C LYS A 68 17.31 5.57 -7.18
N GLU A 69 16.53 5.29 -6.14
CA GLU A 69 16.67 4.10 -5.31
C GLU A 69 15.85 2.93 -5.91
N LYS A 70 16.42 2.25 -6.90
CA LYS A 70 15.75 1.18 -7.67
C LYS A 70 15.10 0.09 -6.80
N LYS A 71 15.73 -0.24 -5.66
CA LYS A 71 15.22 -1.24 -4.69
C LYS A 71 13.84 -0.87 -4.10
N TRP A 72 13.51 0.42 -4.02
CA TRP A 72 12.26 0.92 -3.42
C TRP A 72 11.22 1.31 -4.46
N MET A 73 11.58 1.38 -5.75
CA MET A 73 10.66 1.72 -6.83
C MET A 73 9.57 0.66 -7.02
N LEU A 74 9.94 -0.63 -7.08
CA LEU A 74 8.97 -1.71 -7.25
C LEU A 74 8.01 -1.82 -6.05
N PRO A 75 8.50 -1.86 -4.78
CA PRO A 75 7.62 -1.86 -3.62
C PRO A 75 6.64 -0.68 -3.57
N SER A 76 7.10 0.54 -3.85
CA SER A 76 6.22 1.72 -3.86
C SER A 76 5.20 1.69 -4.99
N LEU A 77 5.57 1.16 -6.16
CA LEU A 77 4.64 0.93 -7.27
C LEU A 77 3.60 -0.15 -6.92
N MET A 78 3.98 -1.21 -6.22
CA MET A 78 3.05 -2.22 -5.75
C MET A 78 2.02 -1.65 -4.77
N LEU A 79 2.41 -0.69 -3.91
CA LEU A 79 1.48 0.00 -3.02
C LEU A 79 0.47 0.88 -3.77
N LEU A 80 0.91 1.56 -4.84
CA LEU A 80 0.01 2.28 -5.76
C LEU A 80 -0.99 1.34 -6.44
N LEU A 81 -0.51 0.18 -6.87
CA LEU A 81 -1.29 -0.84 -7.56
C LEU A 81 -1.96 -1.83 -6.59
N ALA A 82 -1.94 -1.57 -5.29
CA ALA A 82 -2.40 -2.55 -4.31
C ALA A 82 -3.88 -2.90 -4.50
N PHE A 83 -4.72 -1.95 -4.92
CA PHE A 83 -6.12 -2.21 -5.24
C PHE A 83 -6.32 -3.15 -6.43
N PRO A 84 -5.84 -2.85 -7.66
CA PRO A 84 -5.97 -3.77 -8.78
C PRO A 84 -5.26 -5.11 -8.53
N ILE A 85 -4.13 -5.12 -7.80
CA ILE A 85 -3.44 -6.36 -7.41
C ILE A 85 -4.34 -7.21 -6.50
N SER A 86 -4.99 -6.60 -5.50
CA SER A 86 -5.85 -7.31 -4.56
C SER A 86 -7.11 -7.88 -5.26
N ILE A 87 -7.70 -7.13 -6.19
CA ILE A 87 -8.82 -7.61 -7.02
C ILE A 87 -8.38 -8.78 -7.90
N ALA A 88 -7.24 -8.65 -8.59
CA ALA A 88 -6.71 -9.72 -9.43
C ALA A 88 -6.43 -11.00 -8.64
N LEU A 89 -5.90 -10.88 -7.42
CA LEU A 89 -5.68 -12.00 -6.51
C LEU A 89 -7.00 -12.67 -6.10
N GLN A 90 -8.01 -11.87 -5.75
CA GLN A 90 -9.32 -12.38 -5.35
C GLN A 90 -10.02 -13.11 -6.50
N ILE A 91 -9.98 -12.56 -7.71
CA ILE A 91 -10.48 -13.21 -8.93
C ILE A 91 -9.71 -14.51 -9.17
N PHE A 92 -8.39 -14.50 -9.11
CA PHE A 92 -7.56 -15.69 -9.32
C PHE A 92 -7.93 -16.82 -8.34
N LEU A 93 -8.08 -16.51 -7.06
CA LEU A 93 -8.48 -17.48 -6.05
C LEU A 93 -9.89 -18.05 -6.28
N ILE A 94 -10.83 -17.26 -6.80
CA ILE A 94 -12.19 -17.74 -7.10
C ILE A 94 -12.22 -18.68 -8.31
N PHE A 95 -11.40 -18.43 -9.32
CA PHE A 95 -11.45 -19.18 -10.59
C PHE A 95 -10.48 -20.37 -10.67
N PHE A 96 -9.40 -20.38 -9.89
CA PHE A 96 -8.32 -21.37 -10.03
C PHE A 96 -8.06 -22.22 -8.77
N VAL A 97 -8.67 -21.90 -7.63
CA VAL A 97 -8.56 -22.67 -6.36
C VAL A 97 -9.92 -23.19 -5.98
#